data_AF-A0AAD6XH51-F1
#
_entry.id   AF-A0AAD6XH51-F1
#
_cell.length_a   1.000
_cell.length_b   1.000
_cell.length_c   1.000
_cell.angle_alpha   90.00
_cell.angle_beta   90.00
_cell.angle_gamma   90.00
#
_symmetry.space_group_name_H-M   'P 1'
#
loop_
_entity.id
_entity.type
_entity.pdbx_description
1 polymer ?
#
loop_
_entity_poly.entity_id
_entity_poly.type
_entity_poly.pdbx_seq_one_letter_code
_entity_poly.pdbx_strand_id
1 'polypeptide(L)'
;MVREFRHLQMAKRVGRAHDARGVLRPGTSSMMYGIDATRPGELAVDCRPCPHPGINLNPGWEDLPPELAWIHQMILSEDANFKMKGRATSSRAADPTLGPGFAYVVASDGYLTHLAKYINEDEISHCVAFAALWRANNKRARGLRATGIGSVSCSRHEMFRPNGTGDLQKGERYSNMDYLWFSSVMGIMLLSIIASYDIACQWSRNFWDRMKKMPAHMQLPAGVKVQFKVPKFHLPPHVSHGPFSFNYTKWVGRADGEGVERNWSWLNMAARSISMMGPGSRDDTIDDFCGFANWRKTCGLGSSLLRKMVLFIPRAMVHNRAFQAFTDGLKEGHTDELRKWEDDVRAWEQDHGKPCPYDYPEEDGAPPVLTQPSMDQVHLRITEEAHACTVANGELSTNTPGAFILAGLEIESQQEAIQIEARRRTRTSIQATELQRKRTLLLNTISRFRDEQANFMPGITGWMADRPSDNKSKPEDIKLVLPSFLPPDVRAAICIAGLPKEEDCLRQAQAVGGLRELRRQLRTRTFAHTLKRRHTASQAMYTKSQALQIGSWLCRSCISTTFGA
;
A
#
# COMPACT_ATOMS: atom_id res chain seq x y z
N MET A 1 34.60 -11.02 19.22
CA MET A 1 34.48 -12.48 19.02
C MET A 1 33.25 -12.94 18.22
N VAL A 2 32.00 -12.85 18.68
CA VAL A 2 30.84 -13.38 17.90
C VAL A 2 30.67 -12.70 16.54
N ARG A 3 30.85 -11.37 16.51
CA ARG A 3 30.77 -10.54 15.30
C ARG A 3 31.80 -10.98 14.24
N GLU A 4 33.07 -11.09 14.65
CA GLU A 4 34.17 -11.54 13.80
C GLU A 4 33.95 -12.99 13.34
N PHE A 5 33.49 -13.88 14.23
CA PHE A 5 33.18 -15.26 13.86
C PHE A 5 32.14 -15.32 12.74
N ARG A 6 31.03 -14.58 12.87
CA ARG A 6 29.97 -14.52 11.83
C ARG A 6 30.51 -14.00 10.50
N HIS A 7 31.28 -12.91 10.56
CA HIS A 7 31.92 -12.33 9.37
C HIS A 7 32.86 -13.33 8.67
N LEU A 8 33.73 -13.99 9.43
CA LEU A 8 34.62 -15.03 8.91
C LEU A 8 33.86 -16.23 8.35
N GLN A 9 32.71 -16.61 8.93
CA GLN A 9 31.86 -17.67 8.37
C GLN A 9 31.20 -17.25 7.05
N MET A 10 30.85 -15.98 6.86
CA MET A 10 30.42 -15.48 5.55
C MET A 10 31.56 -15.57 4.53
N ALA A 11 32.76 -15.09 4.87
CA ALA A 11 33.94 -15.17 4.02
C ALA A 11 34.33 -16.61 3.64
N LYS A 12 34.22 -17.55 4.59
CA LYS A 12 34.47 -18.99 4.35
C LYS A 12 33.44 -19.59 3.39
N ARG A 13 32.15 -19.27 3.54
CA ARG A 13 31.08 -19.80 2.69
C ARG A 13 31.27 -19.51 1.21
N VAL A 14 31.86 -18.37 0.88
CA VAL A 14 32.16 -17.96 -0.50
C VAL A 14 33.63 -18.17 -0.88
N GLY A 15 34.41 -18.87 -0.06
CA GLY A 15 35.77 -19.28 -0.38
C GLY A 15 36.84 -18.17 -0.39
N ARG A 16 36.61 -17.02 0.26
CA ARG A 16 37.51 -15.86 0.16
C ARG A 16 38.93 -16.09 0.67
N ALA A 17 39.11 -16.99 1.62
CA ALA A 17 40.44 -17.32 2.14
C ALA A 17 41.36 -17.97 1.09
N HIS A 18 40.80 -18.53 0.01
CA HIS A 18 41.54 -19.18 -1.08
C HIS A 18 41.48 -18.40 -2.39
N ASP A 19 40.90 -17.19 -2.37
CA ASP A 19 40.77 -16.37 -3.57
C ASP A 19 42.12 -15.73 -3.91
N ALA A 20 42.77 -16.25 -4.96
CA ALA A 20 44.04 -15.74 -5.46
C ALA A 20 43.89 -14.44 -6.27
N ARG A 21 42.65 -13.98 -6.53
CA ARG A 21 42.42 -12.75 -7.28
C ARG A 21 42.97 -11.55 -6.51
N GLY A 22 43.96 -10.89 -7.12
CA GLY A 22 44.42 -9.59 -6.69
C GLY A 22 43.46 -8.50 -7.17
N VAL A 23 43.04 -7.61 -6.28
CA VAL A 23 42.34 -6.39 -6.64
C VAL A 23 43.26 -5.21 -6.34
N LEU A 24 43.46 -4.32 -7.31
CA LEU A 24 44.23 -3.09 -7.08
C LEU A 24 43.56 -2.28 -5.98
N ARG A 25 44.32 -1.96 -4.93
CA ARG A 25 43.81 -1.08 -3.88
C ARG A 25 43.62 0.32 -4.48
N PRO A 26 42.40 0.90 -4.40
CA PRO A 26 42.09 2.19 -5.01
C PRO A 26 43.10 3.28 -4.62
N GLY A 27 43.61 4.02 -5.61
CA GLY A 27 44.57 5.09 -5.39
C GLY A 27 45.99 4.65 -5.05
N THR A 28 46.33 3.35 -5.19
CA THR A 28 47.67 2.81 -4.93
C THR A 28 48.12 1.83 -6.02
N SER A 29 49.41 1.54 -6.08
CA SER A 29 49.97 0.46 -6.91
C SER A 29 49.95 -0.92 -6.23
N SER A 30 49.46 -1.02 -4.99
CA SER A 30 49.44 -2.27 -4.23
C SER A 30 48.26 -3.14 -4.60
N MET A 31 48.50 -4.46 -4.70
CA MET A 31 47.44 -5.45 -4.80
C MET A 31 46.90 -5.83 -3.42
N MET A 32 45.63 -6.17 -3.40
CA MET A 32 44.90 -6.67 -2.24
C MET A 32 44.42 -8.08 -2.54
N TYR A 33 44.44 -8.98 -1.55
CA TYR A 33 44.16 -10.41 -1.73
C TYR A 33 43.19 -10.94 -0.68
N GLY A 34 42.61 -12.12 -0.93
CA GLY A 34 41.77 -12.82 0.04
C GLY A 34 40.52 -12.03 0.43
N ILE A 35 40.26 -11.91 1.74
CA ILE A 35 39.08 -11.20 2.26
C ILE A 35 39.12 -9.72 1.86
N ASP A 36 40.29 -9.09 1.91
CA ASP A 36 40.39 -7.68 1.62
C ASP A 36 39.96 -7.39 0.17
N ALA A 37 40.28 -8.29 -0.78
CA ALA A 37 39.90 -8.21 -2.20
C ALA A 37 38.40 -8.43 -2.50
N THR A 38 37.56 -8.61 -1.48
CA THR A 38 36.12 -8.81 -1.65
C THR A 38 35.46 -7.58 -2.27
N ARG A 39 34.73 -7.77 -3.36
CA ARG A 39 33.97 -6.72 -4.04
C ARG A 39 32.62 -6.50 -3.35
N PRO A 40 31.94 -5.37 -3.62
CA PRO A 40 30.61 -5.13 -3.08
C PRO A 40 29.65 -6.31 -3.35
N GLY A 41 28.99 -6.78 -2.30
CA GLY A 41 27.93 -7.79 -2.36
C GLY A 41 28.40 -9.24 -2.50
N GLU A 42 29.70 -9.47 -2.66
CA GLU A 42 30.26 -10.79 -2.98
C GLU A 42 30.17 -11.85 -1.86
N LEU A 43 29.85 -11.45 -0.62
CA LEU A 43 29.57 -12.38 0.49
C LEU A 43 28.07 -12.70 0.63
N ALA A 44 27.20 -12.02 -0.12
CA ALA A 44 25.77 -12.29 -0.08
C ALA A 44 25.45 -13.65 -0.74
N VAL A 45 24.40 -14.30 -0.23
CA VAL A 45 23.89 -15.54 -0.82
C VAL A 45 22.92 -15.16 -1.93
N ASP A 46 23.37 -15.38 -3.18
CA ASP A 46 22.59 -15.07 -4.37
C ASP A 46 21.28 -15.85 -4.48
N CYS A 47 20.29 -15.19 -5.05
CA CYS A 47 19.04 -15.83 -5.45
C CYS A 47 19.27 -16.71 -6.70
N ARG A 48 19.63 -17.98 -6.50
CA ARG A 48 19.98 -18.92 -7.57
C ARG A 48 18.95 -19.11 -8.70
N PRO A 49 17.62 -19.02 -8.48
CA PRO A 49 16.65 -19.12 -9.57
C PRO A 49 16.38 -17.80 -10.30
N CYS A 50 16.95 -16.68 -9.85
CA CYS A 50 16.93 -15.46 -10.64
C CYS A 50 17.90 -15.57 -11.83
N PRO A 51 17.72 -14.75 -12.88
CA PRO A 51 18.64 -14.68 -14.02
C PRO A 51 20.07 -14.29 -13.59
N HIS A 52 21.06 -15.08 -14.01
CA HIS A 52 22.49 -14.89 -13.78
C HIS A 52 23.28 -15.20 -15.07
N PRO A 53 23.75 -14.18 -15.81
CA PRO A 53 24.58 -14.38 -17.00
C PRO A 53 25.80 -15.27 -16.71
N GLY A 54 26.09 -16.21 -17.61
CA GLY A 54 27.20 -17.16 -17.46
C GLY A 54 26.99 -18.27 -16.40
N ILE A 55 25.88 -18.27 -15.67
CA ILE A 55 25.55 -19.30 -14.68
C ILE A 55 24.32 -20.10 -15.10
N ASN A 56 23.18 -19.44 -15.31
CA ASN A 56 21.90 -20.11 -15.59
C ASN A 56 21.14 -19.49 -16.77
N LEU A 57 21.81 -18.63 -17.54
CA LEU A 57 21.31 -18.12 -18.81
C LEU A 57 22.07 -18.77 -19.96
N ASN A 58 21.33 -19.12 -21.02
CA ASN A 58 21.93 -19.68 -22.23
C ASN A 58 22.74 -18.60 -22.98
N PRO A 59 23.80 -18.96 -23.71
CA PRO A 59 24.48 -18.03 -24.62
C PRO A 59 23.48 -17.38 -25.60
N GLY A 60 23.70 -16.10 -25.95
CA GLY A 60 22.80 -15.34 -26.85
C GLY A 60 21.52 -14.81 -26.18
N TRP A 61 21.39 -14.91 -24.86
CA TRP A 61 20.24 -14.37 -24.12
C TRP A 61 20.08 -12.84 -24.27
N GLU A 62 21.19 -12.14 -24.54
CA GLU A 62 21.28 -10.69 -24.72
C GLU A 62 20.68 -10.24 -26.05
N ASP A 63 20.76 -11.10 -27.06
CA ASP A 63 20.29 -10.84 -28.43
C ASP A 63 18.82 -11.23 -28.62
N LEU A 64 18.13 -11.63 -27.55
CA LEU A 64 16.71 -11.97 -27.61
C LEU A 64 15.90 -10.75 -28.05
N PRO A 65 14.90 -10.95 -28.94
CA PRO A 65 13.97 -9.89 -29.30
C PRO A 65 13.32 -9.24 -28.07
N PRO A 66 13.03 -7.92 -28.09
CA PRO A 66 12.44 -7.21 -26.96
C PRO A 66 11.16 -7.83 -26.39
N GLU A 67 10.36 -8.48 -27.25
CA GLU A 67 9.14 -9.21 -26.89
C GLU A 67 9.39 -10.50 -26.08
N LEU A 68 10.61 -11.02 -26.09
CA LEU A 68 11.04 -12.19 -25.30
C LEU A 68 11.91 -11.82 -24.09
N ALA A 69 12.25 -10.54 -23.91
CA ALA A 69 13.03 -10.05 -22.78
C ALA A 69 12.43 -10.44 -21.40
N TRP A 70 11.13 -10.72 -21.34
CA TRP A 70 10.45 -11.16 -20.12
C TRP A 70 10.92 -12.53 -19.61
N ILE A 71 11.49 -13.39 -20.45
CA ILE A 71 11.98 -14.73 -20.07
C ILE A 71 13.06 -14.62 -19.00
N HIS A 72 13.94 -13.62 -19.14
CA HIS A 72 15.04 -13.35 -18.21
C HIS A 72 14.77 -12.14 -17.34
N GLN A 73 13.50 -11.80 -17.11
CA GLN A 73 13.18 -10.66 -16.25
C GLN A 73 13.40 -10.97 -14.76
N MET A 74 13.88 -9.98 -14.03
CA MET A 74 13.96 -9.99 -12.58
C MET A 74 12.80 -9.20 -11.98
N ILE A 75 12.19 -9.71 -10.91
CA ILE A 75 11.16 -8.99 -10.15
C ILE A 75 11.76 -8.64 -8.79
N LEU A 76 11.89 -7.33 -8.54
CA LEU A 76 12.43 -6.77 -7.32
C LEU A 76 11.33 -6.10 -6.53
N SER A 77 11.35 -6.28 -5.22
CA SER A 77 10.49 -5.58 -4.27
C SER A 77 11.34 -4.71 -3.36
N GLU A 78 10.98 -3.45 -3.26
CA GLU A 78 11.60 -2.46 -2.40
C GLU A 78 10.58 -1.93 -1.39
N ASP A 79 11.02 -1.75 -0.15
CA ASP A 79 10.20 -1.21 0.94
C ASP A 79 11.06 -0.70 2.12
N ALA A 80 10.46 0.10 2.99
CA ALA A 80 11.05 0.68 4.19
C ALA A 80 10.46 0.09 5.48
N ASN A 81 11.35 -0.29 6.41
CA ASN A 81 11.00 -0.85 7.70
C ASN A 81 11.41 0.05 8.87
N PHE A 82 10.41 0.72 9.47
CA PHE A 82 10.58 1.63 10.60
C PHE A 82 10.61 0.95 11.98
N LYS A 83 10.45 -0.38 12.06
CA LYS A 83 10.67 -1.12 13.31
C LYS A 83 12.17 -1.31 13.59
N MET A 84 12.97 -1.38 12.54
CA MET A 84 14.43 -1.52 12.59
C MET A 84 15.12 -0.18 12.88
N LYS A 85 14.80 0.47 14.00
CA LYS A 85 15.42 1.74 14.40
C LYS A 85 16.86 1.52 14.83
N GLY A 86 17.73 2.51 14.65
CA GLY A 86 19.10 2.52 15.16
C GLY A 86 19.32 3.73 16.07
N ARG A 87 19.60 3.52 17.35
CA ARG A 87 19.88 4.60 18.30
C ARG A 87 21.30 5.15 18.10
N ALA A 88 21.50 6.42 18.46
CA ALA A 88 22.81 7.05 18.44
C ALA A 88 23.61 6.66 19.70
N THR A 89 24.06 5.40 19.78
CA THR A 89 24.79 4.85 20.96
C THR A 89 26.31 4.91 20.83
N SER A 90 26.85 4.97 19.61
CA SER A 90 28.29 5.09 19.33
C SER A 90 28.55 5.69 17.94
N SER A 91 29.82 5.72 17.50
CA SER A 91 30.26 6.23 16.20
C SER A 91 30.90 5.13 15.34
N ARG A 92 31.01 5.36 14.02
CA ARG A 92 31.68 4.42 13.09
C ARG A 92 33.19 4.31 13.35
N ALA A 93 33.81 5.34 13.94
CA ALA A 93 35.21 5.28 14.34
C ALA A 93 35.41 4.34 15.54
N ALA A 94 34.48 4.37 16.51
CA ALA A 94 34.54 3.50 17.69
C ALA A 94 34.02 2.07 17.42
N ASP A 95 33.10 1.91 16.48
CA ASP A 95 32.52 0.63 16.07
C ASP A 95 32.46 0.56 14.53
N PRO A 96 33.60 0.29 13.86
CA PRO A 96 33.68 0.21 12.40
C PRO A 96 33.07 -1.11 11.91
N THR A 97 32.47 -1.13 10.72
CA THR A 97 31.95 -2.32 10.02
C THR A 97 33.11 -3.25 9.62
N LEU A 98 32.96 -4.58 9.71
CA LEU A 98 34.07 -5.50 9.41
C LEU A 98 34.31 -5.67 7.90
N GLY A 99 33.23 -5.63 7.11
CA GLY A 99 33.29 -5.71 5.64
C GLY A 99 32.32 -4.72 5.02
N PRO A 100 32.66 -3.41 4.95
CA PRO A 100 31.76 -2.39 4.47
C PRO A 100 31.31 -2.66 3.03
N GLY A 101 30.03 -2.96 2.84
CA GLY A 101 29.47 -3.27 1.54
C GLY A 101 29.74 -4.69 1.03
N PHE A 102 30.35 -5.58 1.82
CA PHE A 102 30.71 -6.92 1.32
C PHE A 102 29.51 -7.86 1.16
N ALA A 103 28.35 -7.58 1.78
CA ALA A 103 27.17 -8.45 1.73
C ALA A 103 25.86 -7.69 1.37
N TYR A 104 24.90 -7.59 2.29
CA TYR A 104 23.56 -7.07 2.03
C TYR A 104 23.45 -5.58 2.30
N VAL A 105 24.14 -5.09 3.33
CA VAL A 105 24.18 -3.68 3.69
C VAL A 105 25.13 -2.95 2.72
N VAL A 106 24.73 -1.76 2.26
CA VAL A 106 25.57 -0.90 1.42
C VAL A 106 26.80 -0.37 2.16
N ALA A 107 27.89 -0.14 1.45
CA ALA A 107 29.06 0.54 2.02
C ALA A 107 28.67 1.95 2.46
N SER A 108 28.96 2.28 3.73
CA SER A 108 28.47 3.50 4.35
C SER A 108 29.06 4.77 3.77
N ASP A 109 30.32 4.75 3.32
CA ASP A 109 31.00 5.96 2.87
C ASP A 109 30.36 6.52 1.59
N GLY A 110 30.21 5.68 0.55
CA GLY A 110 29.54 6.07 -0.69
C GLY A 110 28.07 6.44 -0.48
N TYR A 111 27.37 5.68 0.36
CA TYR A 111 25.96 5.91 0.65
C TYR A 111 25.73 7.23 1.39
N LEU A 112 26.45 7.48 2.48
CA LEU A 112 26.31 8.72 3.26
C LEU A 112 26.79 9.93 2.46
N THR A 113 27.83 9.79 1.63
CA THR A 113 28.28 10.85 0.71
C THR A 113 27.21 11.20 -0.32
N HIS A 114 26.49 10.20 -0.84
CA HIS A 114 25.35 10.44 -1.71
C HIS A 114 24.24 11.20 -0.97
N LEU A 115 23.85 10.71 0.21
CA LEU A 115 22.76 11.29 0.99
C LEU A 115 23.05 12.70 1.50
N ALA A 116 24.33 13.05 1.71
CA ALA A 116 24.74 14.40 2.09
C ALA A 116 24.34 15.46 1.05
N LYS A 117 24.13 15.07 -0.21
CA LYS A 117 23.64 15.97 -1.28
C LYS A 117 22.15 16.30 -1.14
N TYR A 118 21.42 15.55 -0.33
CA TYR A 118 19.95 15.58 -0.21
C TYR A 118 19.50 15.79 1.24
N ILE A 119 20.28 16.51 2.05
CA ILE A 119 19.96 16.76 3.47
C ILE A 119 18.60 17.46 3.64
N ASN A 120 18.27 18.37 2.73
CA ASN A 120 17.02 19.14 2.73
C ASN A 120 15.91 18.46 1.91
N GLU A 121 16.14 17.24 1.39
CA GLU A 121 15.07 16.50 0.72
C GLU A 121 14.03 16.06 1.76
N ASP A 122 12.78 16.42 1.51
CA ASP A 122 11.66 16.01 2.31
C ASP A 122 11.40 14.49 2.19
N GLU A 123 10.77 13.93 3.22
CA GLU A 123 10.27 12.56 3.15
C GLU A 123 9.25 12.41 2.03
N ILE A 124 9.14 11.21 1.47
CA ILE A 124 8.25 10.98 0.34
C ILE A 124 6.80 11.21 0.77
N SER A 125 6.07 12.04 0.01
CA SER A 125 4.64 12.25 0.23
C SER A 125 3.87 10.97 -0.12
N HIS A 126 3.31 10.27 0.86
CA HIS A 126 2.49 9.08 0.59
C HIS A 126 1.09 9.47 0.10
N CYS A 127 0.43 8.57 -0.64
CA CYS A 127 -0.97 8.74 -1.01
C CYS A 127 -1.87 8.83 0.25
N VAL A 128 -3.03 9.49 0.13
CA VAL A 128 -3.89 9.98 1.22
C VAL A 128 -4.14 8.94 2.33
N ALA A 129 -4.27 7.65 1.98
CA ALA A 129 -4.51 6.56 2.92
C ALA A 129 -3.30 6.17 3.80
N PHE A 130 -2.06 6.36 3.33
CA PHE A 130 -0.84 6.00 4.06
C PHE A 130 -0.31 7.12 4.97
N ALA A 131 -0.83 8.35 4.81
CA ALA A 131 -0.46 9.50 5.62
C ALA A 131 -0.72 9.28 7.14
N ALA A 132 -1.72 8.45 7.49
CA ALA A 132 -2.05 8.14 8.88
C ALA A 132 -1.01 7.24 9.57
N LEU A 133 -0.52 6.20 8.89
CA LEU A 133 0.57 5.33 9.36
C LEU A 133 1.89 6.13 9.49
N TRP A 134 2.14 7.02 8.54
CA TRP A 134 3.30 7.91 8.53
C TRP A 134 3.35 8.84 9.76
N ARG A 135 2.24 9.53 10.07
CA ARG A 135 2.15 10.43 11.26
C ARG A 135 2.43 9.69 12.57
N ALA A 136 2.12 8.40 12.65
CA ALA A 136 2.38 7.59 13.84
C ALA A 136 3.87 7.22 13.98
N ASN A 137 4.57 6.95 12.87
CA ASN A 137 5.97 6.54 12.86
C ASN A 137 6.95 7.69 13.17
N ASN A 138 6.60 8.92 12.78
CA ASN A 138 7.48 10.10 12.90
C ASN A 138 7.51 10.80 14.26
N LYS A 139 6.61 10.44 15.20
CA LYS A 139 6.59 11.06 16.55
C LYS A 139 7.80 10.73 17.45
N ARG A 140 8.78 9.91 17.01
CA ARG A 140 9.86 9.38 17.87
C ARG A 140 11.24 9.33 17.18
N ALA A 141 11.69 10.42 16.55
CA ALA A 141 12.99 10.48 15.87
C ALA A 141 14.17 10.95 16.76
N ARG A 142 13.91 11.64 17.89
CA ARG A 142 14.97 12.20 18.75
C ARG A 142 15.83 11.09 19.37
N GLY A 143 17.15 11.19 19.21
CA GLY A 143 18.13 10.21 19.72
C GLY A 143 18.36 8.99 18.82
N LEU A 144 17.82 9.01 17.59
CA LEU A 144 18.08 7.98 16.58
C LEU A 144 19.17 8.44 15.61
N ARG A 145 20.05 7.50 15.26
CA ARG A 145 20.95 7.58 14.09
C ARG A 145 20.23 7.16 12.82
N ALA A 146 19.30 6.21 12.94
CA ALA A 146 18.48 5.71 11.86
C ALA A 146 17.03 5.52 12.32
N THR A 147 16.07 6.06 11.57
CA THR A 147 14.63 5.92 11.83
C THR A 147 14.08 4.56 11.37
N GLY A 148 14.84 3.83 10.56
CA GLY A 148 14.49 2.53 10.00
C GLY A 148 15.59 2.01 9.08
N ILE A 149 15.25 1.00 8.28
CA ILE A 149 16.07 0.53 7.15
C ILE A 149 15.20 0.45 5.89
N GLY A 150 15.79 0.71 4.72
CA GLY A 150 15.22 0.31 3.43
C GLY A 150 15.83 -1.01 3.00
N SER A 151 15.10 -1.84 2.25
CA SER A 151 15.71 -2.98 1.57
C SER A 151 15.06 -3.34 0.23
N VAL A 152 15.89 -3.87 -0.66
CA VAL A 152 15.48 -4.47 -1.92
C VAL A 152 15.65 -5.98 -1.85
N SER A 153 14.64 -6.71 -2.31
CA SER A 153 14.63 -8.17 -2.34
C SER A 153 14.09 -8.70 -3.66
N CYS A 154 14.46 -9.93 -4.02
CA CYS A 154 13.79 -10.67 -5.07
C CYS A 154 12.34 -10.93 -4.67
N SER A 155 11.38 -10.45 -5.44
CA SER A 155 9.95 -10.62 -5.13
C SER A 155 9.46 -12.07 -5.29
N ARG A 156 10.06 -12.83 -6.22
CA ARG A 156 9.64 -14.23 -6.52
C ARG A 156 10.05 -15.24 -5.46
N HIS A 157 11.27 -15.09 -4.95
CA HIS A 157 11.90 -16.03 -4.01
C HIS A 157 12.14 -15.42 -2.63
N GLU A 158 11.77 -14.14 -2.46
CA GLU A 158 11.86 -13.40 -1.22
C GLU A 158 13.29 -13.33 -0.66
N MET A 159 14.31 -13.27 -1.51
CA MET A 159 15.70 -13.23 -1.07
C MET A 159 16.21 -11.80 -1.06
N PHE A 160 16.85 -11.36 0.03
CA PHE A 160 17.48 -10.04 0.10
C PHE A 160 18.53 -9.90 -1.00
N ARG A 161 18.59 -8.73 -1.64
CA ARG A 161 19.59 -8.45 -2.67
C ARG A 161 20.95 -8.09 -2.04
N PRO A 162 22.08 -8.48 -2.66
CA PRO A 162 23.38 -7.92 -2.32
C PRO A 162 23.33 -6.40 -2.41
N ASN A 163 23.93 -5.70 -1.44
CA ASN A 163 23.93 -4.24 -1.32
C ASN A 163 22.57 -3.57 -1.54
N GLY A 164 21.47 -4.26 -1.19
CA GLY A 164 20.12 -3.75 -1.31
C GLY A 164 19.57 -3.18 -0.02
N THR A 165 20.31 -3.19 1.09
CA THR A 165 19.83 -2.76 2.42
C THR A 165 20.63 -1.56 2.94
N GLY A 166 19.96 -0.61 3.59
CA GLY A 166 20.66 0.48 4.26
C GLY A 166 19.81 1.22 5.28
N ASP A 167 20.48 1.87 6.23
CA ASP A 167 19.81 2.69 7.24
C ASP A 167 19.15 3.92 6.60
N LEU A 168 17.99 4.30 7.14
CA LEU A 168 17.24 5.50 6.81
C LEU A 168 17.51 6.57 7.87
N GLN A 169 18.11 7.69 7.51
CA GLN A 169 18.56 8.71 8.48
C GLN A 169 17.39 9.54 9.01
N LYS A 170 16.44 9.86 8.14
CA LYS A 170 15.27 10.68 8.44
C LYS A 170 14.12 10.23 7.55
N GLY A 171 13.39 9.23 8.02
CA GLY A 171 12.29 8.63 7.29
C GLY A 171 12.71 8.03 5.96
N GLU A 172 11.73 7.70 5.14
CA GLU A 172 11.93 7.21 3.78
C GLU A 172 12.01 8.39 2.81
N ARG A 173 13.12 8.47 2.06
CA ARG A 173 13.39 9.52 1.05
C ARG A 173 13.79 8.87 -0.27
N TYR A 174 13.53 9.56 -1.38
CA TYR A 174 13.91 9.05 -2.70
C TYR A 174 15.41 8.81 -2.80
N SER A 175 16.26 9.71 -2.29
CA SER A 175 17.71 9.50 -2.26
C SER A 175 18.16 8.24 -1.51
N ASN A 176 17.43 7.84 -0.46
CA ASN A 176 17.69 6.59 0.26
C ASN A 176 17.31 5.39 -0.62
N MET A 177 16.05 5.33 -1.04
CA MET A 177 15.49 4.17 -1.75
C MET A 177 16.13 3.99 -3.13
N ASP A 178 16.27 5.07 -3.92
CA ASP A 178 16.94 5.00 -5.22
C ASP A 178 18.37 4.44 -5.09
N TYR A 179 19.16 4.89 -4.11
CA TYR A 179 20.52 4.38 -3.92
C TYR A 179 20.52 2.89 -3.63
N LEU A 180 19.63 2.42 -2.76
CA LEU A 180 19.50 0.99 -2.43
C LEU A 180 19.05 0.17 -3.64
N TRP A 181 18.08 0.68 -4.39
CA TRP A 181 17.59 0.07 -5.62
C TRP A 181 18.70 -0.09 -6.66
N PHE A 182 19.37 1.02 -7.04
CA PHE A 182 20.44 0.99 -8.04
C PHE A 182 21.63 0.16 -7.57
N SER A 183 22.00 0.26 -6.29
CA SER A 183 23.05 -0.55 -5.69
C SER A 183 22.76 -2.05 -5.78
N SER A 184 21.50 -2.46 -5.59
CA SER A 184 21.07 -3.86 -5.60
C SER A 184 21.07 -4.55 -6.98
N VAL A 185 21.11 -3.74 -8.04
CA VAL A 185 21.14 -4.16 -9.44
C VAL A 185 22.48 -3.92 -10.12
N MET A 186 23.44 -3.30 -9.43
CA MET A 186 24.81 -3.16 -9.93
C MET A 186 25.42 -4.51 -10.27
N GLY A 187 26.10 -4.58 -11.41
CA GLY A 187 26.79 -5.79 -11.86
C GLY A 187 25.87 -6.88 -12.43
N ILE A 188 24.57 -6.62 -12.57
CA ILE A 188 23.66 -7.52 -13.26
C ILE A 188 23.35 -6.96 -14.65
N MET A 189 23.53 -7.79 -15.69
CA MET A 189 23.01 -7.49 -17.02
C MET A 189 21.64 -8.15 -17.16
N LEU A 190 20.60 -7.35 -17.42
CA LEU A 190 19.23 -7.83 -17.63
C LEU A 190 18.55 -6.99 -18.71
N LEU A 191 17.72 -7.62 -19.53
CA LEU A 191 16.90 -6.92 -20.53
C LEU A 191 15.64 -6.29 -19.91
N SER A 192 15.14 -6.85 -18.79
CA SER A 192 13.86 -6.45 -18.19
C SER A 192 13.85 -6.59 -16.68
N ILE A 193 13.35 -5.56 -15.98
CA ILE A 193 13.18 -5.52 -14.53
C ILE A 193 11.75 -5.08 -14.20
N ILE A 194 11.13 -5.78 -13.27
CA ILE A 194 9.89 -5.33 -12.63
C ILE A 194 10.24 -4.81 -11.24
N ALA A 195 10.02 -3.52 -11.03
CA ALA A 195 10.25 -2.85 -9.76
C ALA A 195 8.91 -2.70 -9.02
N SER A 196 8.78 -3.44 -7.93
CA SER A 196 7.64 -3.43 -7.04
C SER A 196 7.92 -2.49 -5.87
N TYR A 197 7.04 -1.52 -5.64
CA TYR A 197 7.16 -0.58 -4.53
C TYR A 197 5.78 -0.03 -4.17
N ASP A 198 5.49 0.16 -2.89
CA ASP A 198 4.23 0.68 -2.38
C ASP A 198 3.79 1.95 -3.10
N ILE A 199 4.73 2.85 -3.34
CA ILE A 199 4.48 4.12 -4.01
C ILE A 199 5.04 4.14 -5.44
N ALA A 200 5.10 2.99 -6.11
CA ALA A 200 5.62 2.87 -7.48
C ALA A 200 4.96 3.88 -8.46
N CYS A 201 3.69 4.20 -8.25
CA CYS A 201 2.97 5.20 -9.05
C CYS A 201 3.50 6.63 -8.92
N GLN A 202 4.11 6.97 -7.78
CA GLN A 202 4.77 8.26 -7.56
C GLN A 202 6.25 8.18 -7.92
N TRP A 203 6.90 7.11 -7.46
CA TRP A 203 8.33 6.89 -7.63
C TRP A 203 8.75 6.84 -9.10
N SER A 204 7.95 6.18 -9.95
CA SER A 204 8.21 6.02 -11.40
C SER A 204 8.27 7.34 -12.19
N ARG A 205 7.55 8.39 -11.76
CA ARG A 205 7.41 9.64 -12.52
C ARG A 205 8.76 10.31 -12.82
N ASN A 206 9.64 10.35 -11.83
CA ASN A 206 10.96 10.98 -11.94
C ASN A 206 12.10 9.97 -11.84
N PHE A 207 11.81 8.66 -11.99
CA PHE A 207 12.80 7.60 -11.80
C PHE A 207 14.03 7.78 -12.70
N TRP A 208 13.82 8.03 -14.00
CA TRP A 208 14.90 8.18 -14.97
C TRP A 208 15.72 9.45 -14.74
N ASP A 209 15.11 10.54 -14.28
CA ASP A 209 15.84 11.77 -13.96
C ASP A 209 16.64 11.64 -12.67
N ARG A 210 16.15 10.88 -11.69
CA ARG A 210 16.92 10.53 -10.49
C ARG A 210 18.06 9.57 -10.81
N MET A 211 17.85 8.62 -11.74
CA MET A 211 18.93 7.74 -12.24
C MET A 211 20.10 8.53 -12.82
N LYS A 212 19.84 9.57 -13.63
CA LYS A 212 20.91 10.43 -14.21
C LYS A 212 21.79 11.11 -13.16
N LYS A 213 21.26 11.31 -11.94
CA LYS A 213 21.98 11.91 -10.80
C LYS A 213 22.81 10.88 -10.01
N MET A 214 22.64 9.59 -10.29
CA MET A 214 23.43 8.53 -9.67
C MET A 214 24.83 8.45 -10.30
N PRO A 215 25.84 7.94 -9.56
CA PRO A 215 27.15 7.65 -10.12
C PRO A 215 27.05 6.82 -11.40
N ALA A 216 27.89 7.10 -12.40
CA ALA A 216 27.79 6.44 -13.72
C ALA A 216 27.79 4.91 -13.65
N HIS A 217 28.54 4.33 -12.72
CA HIS A 217 28.62 2.88 -12.51
C HIS A 217 27.35 2.25 -11.87
N MET A 218 26.44 3.07 -11.35
CA MET A 218 25.14 2.66 -10.77
C MET A 218 23.98 2.84 -11.76
N GLN A 219 24.19 3.56 -12.86
CA GLN A 219 23.13 3.81 -13.83
C GLN A 219 22.83 2.53 -14.63
N LEU A 220 21.55 2.33 -14.95
CA LEU A 220 21.16 1.20 -15.79
C LEU A 220 21.70 1.40 -17.22
N PRO A 221 22.15 0.32 -17.88
CA PRO A 221 22.46 0.37 -19.30
C PRO A 221 21.28 0.85 -20.15
N ALA A 222 21.58 1.47 -21.29
CA ALA A 222 20.55 1.82 -22.27
C ALA A 222 19.81 0.55 -22.75
N GLY A 223 18.49 0.65 -22.92
CA GLY A 223 17.66 -0.45 -23.41
C GLY A 223 17.07 -1.38 -22.34
N VAL A 224 17.48 -1.27 -21.07
CA VAL A 224 16.85 -2.04 -19.98
C VAL A 224 15.42 -1.56 -19.76
N LYS A 225 14.44 -2.47 -19.93
CA LYS A 225 13.03 -2.16 -19.70
C LYS A 225 12.71 -2.26 -18.20
N VAL A 226 12.25 -1.17 -17.59
CA VAL A 226 11.77 -1.17 -16.21
C VAL A 226 10.25 -1.00 -16.18
N GLN A 227 9.56 -1.94 -15.55
CA GLN A 227 8.11 -1.85 -15.29
C GLN A 227 7.86 -1.63 -13.81
N PHE A 228 7.03 -0.64 -13.49
CA PHE A 228 6.70 -0.28 -12.12
C PHE A 228 5.39 -0.91 -11.70
N LYS A 229 5.37 -1.54 -10.53
CA LYS A 229 4.17 -2.21 -9.99
C LYS A 229 4.00 -1.89 -8.51
N VAL A 230 2.75 -1.85 -8.06
CA VAL A 230 2.42 -1.72 -6.64
C VAL A 230 2.09 -3.12 -6.11
N PRO A 231 2.62 -3.53 -4.94
CA PRO A 231 2.24 -4.79 -4.31
C PRO A 231 0.73 -4.94 -4.17
N LYS A 232 0.21 -6.17 -4.32
CA LYS A 232 -1.24 -6.42 -4.45
C LYS A 232 -2.06 -5.95 -3.26
N PHE A 233 -1.53 -6.06 -2.04
CA PHE A 233 -2.17 -5.61 -0.82
C PHE A 233 -2.21 -4.08 -0.74
N HIS A 234 -1.19 -3.42 -1.28
CA HIS A 234 -1.02 -1.97 -1.25
C HIS A 234 -1.73 -1.27 -2.42
N LEU A 235 -2.10 -1.99 -3.49
CA LEU A 235 -2.74 -1.42 -4.69
C LEU A 235 -4.10 -0.73 -4.45
N PRO A 236 -5.07 -1.30 -3.69
CA PRO A 236 -6.43 -0.75 -3.57
C PRO A 236 -6.55 0.75 -3.19
N PRO A 237 -5.73 1.32 -2.29
CA PRO A 237 -5.78 2.76 -1.97
C PRO A 237 -5.21 3.70 -3.05
N HIS A 238 -4.67 3.20 -4.17
CA HIS A 238 -4.12 4.06 -5.23
C HIS A 238 -5.24 4.61 -6.12
N VAL A 239 -4.98 5.68 -6.86
CA VAL A 239 -6.00 6.32 -7.73
C VAL A 239 -6.03 5.71 -9.14
N SER A 240 -4.92 5.11 -9.59
CA SER A 240 -4.80 4.45 -10.90
C SER A 240 -4.27 3.04 -10.67
N HIS A 241 -5.15 2.03 -10.66
CA HIS A 241 -4.78 0.66 -10.34
C HIS A 241 -4.24 -0.10 -11.54
N GLY A 242 -4.86 0.09 -12.71
CA GLY A 242 -4.59 -0.65 -13.94
C GLY A 242 -3.10 -0.81 -14.24
N PRO A 243 -2.38 0.28 -14.54
CA PRO A 243 -0.99 0.22 -14.99
C PRO A 243 -0.01 -0.35 -13.95
N PHE A 244 -0.35 -0.25 -12.67
CA PHE A 244 0.52 -0.70 -11.57
C PHE A 244 0.15 -2.09 -11.03
N SER A 245 -0.93 -2.69 -11.53
CA SER A 245 -1.43 -3.99 -11.06
C SER A 245 -0.62 -5.17 -11.61
N PHE A 246 -0.09 -6.00 -10.71
CA PHE A 246 0.47 -7.31 -11.09
C PHE A 246 -0.54 -8.23 -11.78
N ASN A 247 -1.85 -8.11 -11.50
CA ASN A 247 -2.86 -8.99 -12.09
C ASN A 247 -3.11 -8.68 -13.58
N TYR A 248 -2.84 -7.45 -14.00
CA TYR A 248 -3.03 -6.98 -15.38
C TYR A 248 -1.70 -6.85 -16.14
N THR A 249 -0.62 -7.39 -15.58
CA THR A 249 0.71 -7.35 -16.21
C THR A 249 1.03 -8.69 -16.82
N LYS A 250 1.30 -8.70 -18.13
CA LYS A 250 1.78 -9.91 -18.83
C LYS A 250 3.10 -10.41 -18.25
N TRP A 251 3.31 -11.72 -18.34
CA TRP A 251 4.58 -12.39 -18.06
C TRP A 251 5.05 -12.40 -16.60
N VAL A 252 4.28 -11.85 -15.65
CA VAL A 252 4.67 -11.80 -14.21
C VAL A 252 4.22 -13.02 -13.41
N GLY A 253 3.47 -13.93 -14.05
CA GLY A 253 2.88 -15.11 -13.41
C GLY A 253 1.96 -14.73 -12.24
N ARG A 254 2.17 -15.36 -11.08
CA ARG A 254 1.39 -15.09 -9.86
C ARG A 254 2.17 -14.28 -8.82
N ALA A 255 3.15 -13.49 -9.24
CA ALA A 255 3.85 -12.56 -8.35
C ALA A 255 2.86 -11.60 -7.67
N ASP A 256 3.12 -11.26 -6.41
CA ASP A 256 2.30 -10.37 -5.60
C ASP A 256 3.00 -9.09 -5.16
N GLY A 257 4.32 -9.00 -5.26
CA GLY A 257 5.08 -7.81 -4.87
C GLY A 257 5.41 -7.74 -3.37
N GLU A 258 4.85 -8.61 -2.54
CA GLU A 258 4.83 -8.52 -1.07
C GLU A 258 6.03 -9.20 -0.38
N GLY A 259 7.01 -9.67 -1.16
CA GLY A 259 8.10 -10.52 -0.63
C GLY A 259 8.97 -9.83 0.43
N VAL A 260 9.14 -8.52 0.31
CA VAL A 260 9.95 -7.70 1.23
C VAL A 260 9.30 -7.59 2.62
N GLU A 261 7.96 -7.50 2.70
CA GLU A 261 7.20 -7.49 3.96
C GLU A 261 7.32 -8.81 4.73
N ARG A 262 7.33 -9.94 4.02
CA ARG A 262 7.57 -11.25 4.64
C ARG A 262 8.97 -11.35 5.22
N ASN A 263 9.95 -10.76 4.54
CA ASN A 263 11.32 -10.67 5.03
C ASN A 263 11.41 -9.83 6.32
N TRP A 264 10.63 -8.74 6.42
CA TRP A 264 10.54 -7.96 7.65
C TRP A 264 9.97 -8.73 8.81
N SER A 265 8.94 -9.55 8.61
CA SER A 265 8.35 -10.35 9.69
C SER A 265 9.42 -11.15 10.46
N TRP A 266 10.42 -11.66 9.73
CA TRP A 266 11.51 -12.44 10.29
C TRP A 266 12.61 -11.54 10.88
N LEU A 267 13.06 -10.52 10.16
CA LEU A 267 14.14 -9.63 10.62
C LEU A 267 13.74 -8.80 11.85
N ASN A 268 12.46 -8.44 11.96
CA ASN A 268 11.91 -7.65 13.06
C ASN A 268 12.01 -8.34 14.43
N MET A 269 12.19 -9.67 14.46
CA MET A 269 12.45 -10.38 15.72
C MET A 269 13.75 -9.91 16.39
N ALA A 270 14.73 -9.45 15.61
CA ALA A 270 16.00 -8.93 16.10
C ALA A 270 16.01 -7.41 16.30
N ALA A 271 14.94 -6.69 15.93
CA ALA A 271 14.92 -5.22 15.86
C ALA A 271 15.32 -4.54 17.18
N ARG A 272 14.83 -5.04 18.32
CA ARG A 272 15.14 -4.47 19.65
C ARG A 272 16.64 -4.56 19.96
N SER A 273 17.25 -5.72 19.74
CA SER A 273 18.69 -5.93 19.99
C SER A 273 19.55 -5.08 19.05
N ILE A 274 19.20 -5.07 17.76
CA ILE A 274 19.92 -4.32 16.73
C ILE A 274 19.77 -2.79 16.94
N SER A 275 18.72 -2.34 17.63
CA SER A 275 18.49 -0.90 17.86
C SER A 275 19.49 -0.23 18.80
N MET A 276 20.12 -1.00 19.69
CA MET A 276 21.10 -0.49 20.67
C MET A 276 22.55 -0.64 20.21
N MET A 277 22.79 -1.44 19.17
CA MET A 277 24.12 -1.69 18.63
C MET A 277 24.72 -0.43 18.01
N GLY A 278 26.04 -0.30 18.11
CA GLY A 278 26.78 0.67 17.33
C GLY A 278 26.65 0.43 15.82
N PRO A 279 27.07 1.39 14.98
CA PRO A 279 26.84 1.33 13.55
C PRO A 279 27.48 0.11 12.87
N GLY A 280 28.74 -0.20 13.13
CA GLY A 280 29.41 -1.35 12.51
C GLY A 280 28.87 -2.70 12.99
N SER A 281 28.64 -2.82 14.30
CA SER A 281 28.05 -4.03 14.89
C SER A 281 26.63 -4.29 14.40
N ARG A 282 25.86 -3.22 14.16
CA ARG A 282 24.54 -3.30 13.56
C ARG A 282 24.59 -3.77 12.12
N ASP A 283 25.43 -3.15 11.29
CA ASP A 283 25.55 -3.49 9.85
C ASP A 283 25.91 -4.98 9.69
N ASP A 284 26.94 -5.45 10.41
CA ASP A 284 27.37 -6.85 10.38
C ASP A 284 26.31 -7.83 10.90
N THR A 285 25.52 -7.41 11.89
CA THR A 285 24.43 -8.23 12.43
C THR A 285 23.29 -8.35 11.41
N ILE A 286 22.93 -7.25 10.73
CA ILE A 286 21.94 -7.27 9.64
C ILE A 286 22.42 -8.20 8.51
N ASP A 287 23.69 -8.09 8.12
CA ASP A 287 24.30 -8.96 7.11
C ASP A 287 24.20 -10.46 7.47
N ASP A 288 24.51 -10.81 8.72
CA ASP A 288 24.39 -12.20 9.21
C ASP A 288 22.95 -12.72 9.16
N PHE A 289 21.98 -11.92 9.64
CA PHE A 289 20.57 -12.29 9.62
C PHE A 289 20.05 -12.44 8.17
N CYS A 290 20.28 -11.45 7.31
CA CYS A 290 19.92 -11.54 5.88
C CYS A 290 20.59 -12.75 5.21
N GLY A 291 21.87 -13.00 5.53
CA GLY A 291 22.65 -14.15 5.10
C GLY A 291 22.02 -15.48 5.48
N PHE A 292 21.61 -15.62 6.74
CA PHE A 292 20.95 -16.81 7.22
C PHE A 292 19.57 -17.01 6.58
N ALA A 293 18.77 -15.95 6.42
CA ALA A 293 17.48 -16.03 5.75
C ALA A 293 17.63 -16.53 4.29
N ASN A 294 18.54 -15.92 3.52
CA ASN A 294 18.82 -16.33 2.15
C ASN A 294 19.39 -17.75 2.06
N TRP A 295 20.30 -18.13 2.97
CA TRP A 295 20.84 -19.49 3.03
C TRP A 295 19.74 -20.54 3.25
N ARG A 296 18.85 -20.31 4.23
CA ARG A 296 17.72 -21.22 4.49
C ARG A 296 16.80 -21.35 3.29
N LYS A 297 16.50 -20.25 2.59
CA LYS A 297 15.68 -20.26 1.37
C LYS A 297 16.39 -21.03 0.25
N THR A 298 17.71 -20.89 0.13
CA THR A 298 18.53 -21.63 -0.84
C THR A 298 18.50 -23.13 -0.56
N CYS A 299 18.77 -23.57 0.68
CA CYS A 299 18.74 -24.99 1.03
C CYS A 299 17.33 -25.61 0.87
N GLY A 300 16.28 -24.85 1.20
CA GLY A 300 14.89 -25.31 1.10
C GLY A 300 14.28 -25.19 -0.31
N LEU A 301 15.02 -24.63 -1.27
CA LEU A 301 14.49 -24.26 -2.57
C LEU A 301 13.97 -25.47 -3.35
N GLY A 302 14.74 -26.57 -3.40
CA GLY A 302 14.36 -27.79 -4.13
C GLY A 302 13.03 -28.37 -3.62
N SER A 303 12.91 -28.56 -2.30
CA SER A 303 11.68 -29.06 -1.68
C SER A 303 10.49 -28.11 -1.85
N SER A 304 10.74 -26.79 -1.80
CA SER A 304 9.71 -25.76 -2.02
C SER A 304 9.19 -25.79 -3.45
N LEU A 305 10.10 -25.84 -4.44
CA LEU A 305 9.75 -25.90 -5.85
C LEU A 305 8.99 -27.19 -6.19
N LEU A 306 9.46 -28.35 -5.72
CA LEU A 306 8.76 -29.62 -5.93
C LEU A 306 7.33 -29.59 -5.38
N ARG A 307 7.15 -29.11 -4.14
CA ARG A 307 5.83 -28.97 -3.52
C ARG A 307 4.92 -28.06 -4.34
N LYS A 308 5.45 -26.93 -4.83
CA LYS A 308 4.72 -26.01 -5.70
C LYS A 308 4.35 -26.68 -7.02
N MET A 309 5.26 -27.40 -7.67
CA MET A 309 4.99 -28.10 -8.94
C MET A 309 3.88 -29.14 -8.80
N VAL A 310 3.98 -30.03 -7.80
CA VAL A 310 2.97 -31.06 -7.53
C VAL A 310 1.59 -30.44 -7.27
N LEU A 311 1.54 -29.28 -6.62
CA LEU A 311 0.28 -28.59 -6.34
C LEU A 311 -0.27 -27.84 -7.56
N PHE A 312 0.58 -27.11 -8.28
CA PHE A 312 0.14 -26.13 -9.27
C PHE A 312 0.01 -26.70 -10.68
N ILE A 313 0.75 -27.75 -11.06
CA ILE A 313 0.61 -28.37 -12.39
C ILE A 313 -0.81 -28.93 -12.60
N PRO A 314 -1.37 -29.79 -11.69
CA PRO A 314 -2.73 -30.29 -11.87
C PRO A 314 -3.77 -29.16 -11.82
N ARG A 315 -3.58 -28.16 -10.95
CA ARG A 315 -4.47 -26.99 -10.86
C ARG A 315 -4.45 -26.15 -12.12
N ALA A 316 -3.29 -25.98 -12.75
CA ALA A 316 -3.17 -25.27 -14.02
C ALA A 316 -3.97 -25.96 -15.11
N MET A 317 -3.95 -27.29 -15.18
CA MET A 317 -4.78 -28.05 -16.13
C MET A 317 -6.28 -27.82 -15.91
N VAL A 318 -6.74 -27.86 -14.64
CA VAL A 318 -8.14 -27.61 -14.28
C VAL A 318 -8.55 -26.17 -14.60
N HIS A 319 -7.74 -25.19 -14.21
CA HIS A 319 -8.00 -23.78 -14.48
C HIS A 319 -8.01 -23.48 -15.98
N ASN A 320 -7.11 -24.08 -16.75
CA ASN A 320 -7.06 -23.89 -18.20
C ASN A 320 -8.34 -24.43 -18.87
N ARG A 321 -8.81 -25.62 -18.48
CA ARG A 321 -10.09 -26.16 -18.99
C ARG A 321 -11.27 -25.27 -18.62
N ALA A 322 -11.31 -24.79 -17.38
CA ALA A 322 -12.37 -23.89 -16.92
C ALA A 322 -12.35 -22.55 -17.67
N PHE A 323 -11.16 -22.00 -17.93
CA PHE A 323 -10.98 -20.78 -18.71
C PHE A 323 -11.41 -20.97 -20.17
N GLN A 324 -11.05 -22.10 -20.79
CA GLN A 324 -11.48 -22.45 -22.14
C GLN A 324 -13.00 -22.56 -22.22
N ALA A 325 -13.63 -23.35 -21.34
CA ALA A 325 -15.08 -23.51 -21.33
C ALA A 325 -15.83 -22.18 -21.10
N PHE A 326 -15.30 -21.31 -20.23
CA PHE A 326 -15.85 -19.96 -20.04
C PHE A 326 -15.73 -19.11 -21.30
N THR A 327 -14.56 -19.14 -21.94
CA THR A 327 -14.29 -18.39 -23.17
C THR A 327 -15.14 -18.89 -24.33
N ASP A 328 -15.34 -20.19 -24.46
CA ASP A 328 -16.18 -20.78 -25.50
C ASP A 328 -17.65 -20.39 -25.33
N GLY A 329 -18.16 -20.37 -24.08
CA GLY A 329 -19.49 -19.84 -23.80
C GLY A 329 -19.64 -18.35 -24.14
N LEU A 330 -18.60 -17.54 -23.93
CA LEU A 330 -18.60 -16.14 -24.38
C LEU A 330 -18.58 -16.01 -25.90
N LYS A 331 -17.85 -16.87 -26.62
CA LYS A 331 -17.85 -16.88 -28.09
C LYS A 331 -19.21 -17.24 -28.67
N GLU A 332 -19.98 -18.11 -28.02
CA GLU A 332 -21.32 -18.50 -28.48
C GLU A 332 -22.37 -17.41 -28.23
N GLY A 333 -22.33 -16.73 -27.06
CA GLY A 333 -23.38 -15.82 -26.63
C GLY A 333 -23.06 -14.32 -26.72
N HIS A 334 -21.78 -13.95 -26.82
CA HIS A 334 -21.28 -12.57 -26.68
C HIS A 334 -20.05 -12.31 -27.58
N THR A 335 -20.10 -12.81 -28.82
CA THR A 335 -18.94 -12.79 -29.74
C THR A 335 -18.41 -11.37 -29.98
N ASP A 336 -19.31 -10.42 -30.22
CA ASP A 336 -18.94 -9.04 -30.54
C ASP A 336 -18.40 -8.30 -29.32
N GLU A 337 -19.00 -8.48 -28.14
CA GLU A 337 -18.50 -7.89 -26.90
C GLU A 337 -17.15 -8.48 -26.50
N LEU A 338 -16.96 -9.79 -26.68
CA LEU A 338 -15.68 -10.44 -26.44
C LEU A 338 -14.61 -9.89 -27.37
N ARG A 339 -14.91 -9.74 -28.67
CA ARG A 339 -13.97 -9.17 -29.64
C ARG A 339 -13.57 -7.75 -29.28
N LYS A 340 -14.56 -6.89 -28.97
CA LYS A 340 -14.31 -5.51 -28.53
C LYS A 340 -13.42 -5.48 -27.30
N TRP A 341 -13.76 -6.28 -26.28
CA TRP A 341 -12.98 -6.35 -25.05
C TRP A 341 -11.54 -6.80 -25.28
N GLU A 342 -11.32 -7.82 -26.12
CA GLU A 342 -9.96 -8.25 -26.46
C GLU A 342 -9.17 -7.17 -27.20
N ASP A 343 -9.80 -6.41 -28.08
CA ASP A 343 -9.19 -5.29 -28.78
C ASP A 343 -8.82 -4.15 -27.81
N ASP A 344 -9.69 -3.83 -26.86
CA ASP A 344 -9.44 -2.86 -25.79
C ASP A 344 -8.26 -3.31 -24.90
N VAL A 345 -8.21 -4.59 -24.52
CA VAL A 345 -7.08 -5.17 -23.78
C VAL A 345 -5.78 -5.09 -24.58
N ARG A 346 -5.79 -5.47 -25.87
CA ARG A 346 -4.60 -5.41 -26.72
C ARG A 346 -4.10 -3.97 -26.88
N ALA A 347 -5.00 -3.00 -27.09
CA ALA A 347 -4.65 -1.59 -27.21
C ALA A 347 -4.04 -1.04 -25.93
N TRP A 348 -4.64 -1.36 -24.78
CA TRP A 348 -4.15 -0.90 -23.47
C TRP A 348 -2.82 -1.53 -23.06
N GLU A 349 -2.60 -2.82 -23.35
CA GLU A 349 -1.35 -3.50 -23.04
C GLU A 349 -0.17 -2.95 -23.87
N GLN A 350 -0.43 -2.42 -25.07
CA GLN A 350 0.55 -1.72 -25.91
C GLN A 350 0.80 -0.29 -25.42
N ASP A 351 -0.27 0.42 -25.07
CA ASP A 351 -0.24 1.80 -24.61
C ASP A 351 -1.11 1.98 -23.36
N HIS A 352 -0.46 2.07 -22.20
CA HIS A 352 -1.14 2.27 -20.92
C HIS A 352 -1.72 3.69 -20.76
N GLY A 353 -1.54 4.59 -21.74
CA GLY A 353 -2.26 5.86 -21.87
C GLY A 353 -3.67 5.71 -22.44
N LYS A 354 -4.03 4.55 -22.99
CA LYS A 354 -5.40 4.22 -23.41
C LYS A 354 -6.30 3.96 -22.19
N PRO A 355 -7.64 4.01 -22.33
CA PRO A 355 -8.55 3.60 -21.28
C PRO A 355 -8.23 2.19 -20.79
N CYS A 356 -8.12 2.03 -19.47
CA CYS A 356 -7.87 0.73 -18.86
C CYS A 356 -9.16 -0.10 -18.94
N PRO A 357 -9.18 -1.24 -19.65
CA PRO A 357 -10.38 -2.06 -19.75
C PRO A 357 -10.78 -2.63 -18.38
N TYR A 358 -9.80 -2.80 -17.48
CA TYR A 358 -10.03 -3.36 -16.14
C TYR A 358 -10.50 -2.35 -15.10
N ASP A 359 -10.40 -1.05 -15.39
CA ASP A 359 -11.06 -0.06 -14.57
C ASP A 359 -12.56 -0.25 -14.77
N TYR A 360 -13.33 -0.11 -13.70
CA TYR A 360 -14.78 -0.18 -13.85
C TYR A 360 -15.18 0.93 -14.82
N PRO A 361 -15.84 0.61 -15.97
CA PRO A 361 -16.37 1.64 -16.82
C PRO A 361 -17.23 2.53 -15.93
N GLU A 362 -16.97 3.82 -16.01
CA GLU A 362 -17.87 4.84 -15.54
C GLU A 362 -19.15 4.71 -16.36
N GLU A 363 -19.99 3.74 -15.98
CA GLU A 363 -21.19 3.22 -16.67
C GLU A 363 -21.36 3.70 -18.11
N ASP A 364 -20.75 3.00 -19.08
CA ASP A 364 -20.99 3.19 -20.51
C ASP A 364 -22.51 3.20 -20.79
N GLY A 365 -23.04 4.38 -21.13
CA GLY A 365 -24.40 4.56 -21.66
C GLY A 365 -25.53 4.72 -20.65
N ALA A 366 -25.27 4.63 -19.34
CA ALA A 366 -26.18 5.25 -18.37
C ALA A 366 -25.82 6.75 -18.29
N PRO A 367 -26.79 7.68 -18.25
CA PRO A 367 -26.47 9.09 -18.06
C PRO A 367 -25.55 9.21 -16.84
N PRO A 368 -24.47 10.01 -16.95
CA PRO A 368 -23.39 9.97 -15.99
C PRO A 368 -23.96 10.16 -14.59
N VAL A 369 -23.81 9.14 -13.73
CA VAL A 369 -23.76 9.36 -12.28
C VAL A 369 -22.43 10.06 -11.91
N LEU A 370 -21.88 10.85 -12.83
CA LEU A 370 -20.70 11.71 -12.79
C LEU A 370 -21.02 13.17 -13.10
N THR A 371 -22.28 13.53 -13.36
CA THR A 371 -22.74 14.89 -13.01
C THR A 371 -23.01 15.03 -11.51
N GLN A 372 -22.84 13.94 -10.75
CA GLN A 372 -23.21 13.82 -9.35
C GLN A 372 -21.93 13.56 -8.53
N PRO A 373 -21.46 14.55 -7.75
CA PRO A 373 -20.20 14.43 -7.03
C PRO A 373 -20.27 13.30 -5.99
N SER A 374 -19.21 12.48 -5.90
CA SER A 374 -19.06 11.49 -4.82
C SER A 374 -19.01 12.19 -3.46
N MET A 375 -19.28 11.49 -2.34
CA MET A 375 -19.13 12.09 -1.02
C MET A 375 -17.74 12.74 -0.85
N ASP A 376 -16.66 12.08 -1.25
CA ASP A 376 -15.31 12.64 -1.17
C ASP A 376 -15.14 13.90 -2.04
N GLN A 377 -15.75 13.94 -3.23
CA GLN A 377 -15.72 15.13 -4.10
C GLN A 377 -16.56 16.28 -3.54
N VAL A 378 -17.72 15.98 -2.92
CA VAL A 378 -18.54 17.00 -2.24
C VAL A 378 -17.83 17.53 -1.01
N HIS A 379 -17.21 16.66 -0.21
CA HIS A 379 -16.37 17.04 0.93
C HIS A 379 -15.22 17.94 0.51
N LEU A 380 -14.51 17.59 -0.58
CA LEU A 380 -13.44 18.40 -1.12
C LEU A 380 -13.95 19.79 -1.54
N ARG A 381 -15.04 19.86 -2.31
CA ARG A 381 -15.68 21.11 -2.73
C ARG A 381 -16.03 21.99 -1.52
N ILE A 382 -16.71 21.43 -0.52
CA ILE A 382 -17.10 22.16 0.71
C ILE A 382 -15.86 22.66 1.47
N THR A 383 -14.79 21.87 1.49
CA THR A 383 -13.53 22.25 2.15
C THR A 383 -12.81 23.36 1.39
N GLU A 384 -12.80 23.30 0.05
CA GLU A 384 -12.24 24.35 -0.82
C GLU A 384 -13.03 25.66 -0.70
N GLU A 385 -14.35 25.60 -0.67
CA GLU A 385 -15.23 26.76 -0.44
C GLU A 385 -15.01 27.39 0.95
N ALA A 386 -14.94 26.57 2.00
CA ALA A 386 -14.63 27.04 3.35
C ALA A 386 -13.23 27.68 3.45
N HIS A 387 -12.24 27.11 2.74
CA HIS A 387 -10.90 27.68 2.65
C HIS A 387 -10.90 29.02 1.91
N ALA A 388 -11.60 29.13 0.78
CA ALA A 388 -11.73 30.37 0.02
C ALA A 388 -12.40 31.48 0.85
N CYS A 389 -13.48 31.16 1.57
CA CYS A 389 -14.12 32.09 2.51
C CYS A 389 -13.18 32.52 3.66
N THR A 390 -12.39 31.58 4.19
CA THR A 390 -11.40 31.86 5.23
C THR A 390 -10.31 32.83 4.74
N VAL A 391 -9.82 32.62 3.52
CA VAL A 391 -8.83 33.52 2.88
C VAL A 391 -9.41 34.91 2.64
N ALA A 392 -10.68 35.01 2.25
CA ALA A 392 -11.35 36.29 1.99
C ALA A 392 -11.65 37.09 3.27
N ASN A 393 -12.04 36.42 4.35
CA ASN A 393 -12.52 37.07 5.58
C ASN A 393 -11.44 37.18 6.69
N GLY A 394 -10.27 36.57 6.52
CA GLY A 394 -9.17 36.63 7.49
C GLY A 394 -9.38 35.83 8.79
N GLU A 395 -10.50 35.12 8.91
CA GLU A 395 -10.86 34.25 10.03
C GLU A 395 -11.25 32.86 9.54
N LEU A 396 -10.96 31.82 10.34
CA LEU A 396 -11.34 30.44 10.04
C LEU A 396 -12.87 30.31 9.96
N SER A 397 -13.41 30.31 8.76
CA SER A 397 -14.85 30.24 8.53
C SER A 397 -15.28 28.80 8.27
N THR A 398 -15.67 28.08 9.32
CA THR A 398 -16.40 26.80 9.21
C THR A 398 -17.90 27.01 8.93
N ASN A 399 -18.34 28.27 8.83
CA ASN A 399 -19.74 28.68 8.67
C ASN A 399 -20.20 28.71 7.20
N THR A 400 -19.89 27.69 6.41
CA THR A 400 -20.50 27.55 5.06
C THR A 400 -21.78 26.71 5.11
N PRO A 401 -22.78 26.99 4.26
CA PRO A 401 -24.02 26.19 4.19
C PRO A 401 -23.75 24.69 3.99
N GLY A 402 -22.78 24.35 3.13
CA GLY A 402 -22.38 22.96 2.89
C GLY A 402 -21.76 22.29 4.10
N ALA A 403 -20.86 22.98 4.82
CA ALA A 403 -20.23 22.44 6.03
C ALA A 403 -21.24 22.21 7.16
N PHE A 404 -22.23 23.11 7.30
CA PHE A 404 -23.33 22.96 8.26
C PHE A 404 -24.17 21.71 7.96
N ILE A 405 -24.64 21.53 6.72
CA ILE A 405 -25.43 20.35 6.38
C ILE A 405 -24.61 19.07 6.55
N LEU A 406 -23.34 19.09 6.15
CA LEU A 406 -22.45 17.95 6.31
C LEU A 406 -22.28 17.54 7.78
N ALA A 407 -22.12 18.52 8.68
CA ALA A 407 -22.08 18.26 10.12
C ALA A 407 -23.38 17.61 10.62
N GLY A 408 -24.54 18.07 10.14
CA GLY A 408 -25.84 17.46 10.44
C GLY A 408 -25.94 16.00 10.01
N LEU A 409 -25.48 15.69 8.79
CA LEU A 409 -25.45 14.33 8.25
C LEU A 409 -24.48 13.41 9.02
N GLU A 410 -23.35 13.94 9.49
CA GLU A 410 -22.41 13.19 10.32
C GLU A 410 -23.03 12.86 11.69
N ILE A 411 -23.79 13.78 12.28
CA ILE A 411 -24.53 13.53 13.52
C ILE A 411 -25.58 12.42 13.30
N GLU A 412 -26.36 12.46 12.22
CA GLU A 412 -27.32 11.39 11.89
C GLU A 412 -26.62 10.02 11.78
N SER A 413 -25.45 9.96 11.15
CA SER A 413 -24.65 8.73 11.06
C SER A 413 -24.17 8.24 12.43
N GLN A 414 -23.74 9.16 13.30
CA GLN A 414 -23.37 8.83 14.69
C GLN A 414 -24.58 8.35 15.51
N GLN A 415 -25.76 8.97 15.33
CA GLN A 415 -27.00 8.53 15.97
C GLN A 415 -27.34 7.10 15.56
N GLU A 416 -27.32 6.78 14.27
CA GLU A 416 -27.58 5.42 13.78
C GLU A 416 -26.59 4.39 14.35
N ALA A 417 -25.29 4.71 14.34
CA ALA A 417 -24.26 3.83 14.90
C ALA A 417 -24.49 3.56 16.40
N ILE A 418 -24.84 4.60 17.17
CA ILE A 418 -25.16 4.48 18.60
C ILE A 418 -26.47 3.71 18.80
N GLN A 419 -27.50 3.91 17.97
CA GLN A 419 -28.74 3.11 18.04
C GLN A 419 -28.48 1.62 17.81
N ILE A 420 -27.69 1.28 16.79
CA ILE A 420 -27.31 -0.12 16.51
C ILE A 420 -26.54 -0.71 17.68
N GLU A 421 -25.60 0.05 18.25
CA GLU A 421 -24.90 -0.36 19.44
C GLU A 421 -25.93 -0.57 20.57
N ALA A 422 -26.72 0.45 20.92
CA ALA A 422 -27.74 0.49 21.98
C ALA A 422 -28.67 -0.75 21.98
N ARG A 423 -29.06 -1.26 20.81
CA ARG A 423 -29.91 -2.45 20.64
C ARG A 423 -29.26 -3.80 21.02
N ARG A 424 -27.96 -3.85 21.31
CA ARG A 424 -27.28 -5.10 21.73
C ARG A 424 -27.83 -5.63 23.07
N ARG A 425 -28.21 -6.92 23.11
CA ARG A 425 -28.86 -7.57 24.27
C ARG A 425 -27.94 -7.76 25.48
N THR A 426 -26.64 -7.93 25.27
CA THR A 426 -25.65 -8.18 26.33
C THR A 426 -24.49 -7.20 26.21
N ARG A 427 -24.03 -6.69 27.36
CA ARG A 427 -22.94 -5.72 27.46
C ARG A 427 -22.08 -5.97 28.69
N THR A 428 -20.78 -5.79 28.55
CA THR A 428 -19.88 -5.68 29.70
C THR A 428 -19.92 -4.27 30.29
N SER A 429 -19.43 -4.10 31.53
CA SER A 429 -19.32 -2.78 32.17
C SER A 429 -18.52 -1.79 31.33
N ILE A 430 -17.39 -2.23 30.75
CA ILE A 430 -16.54 -1.42 29.86
C ILE A 430 -17.32 -0.95 28.62
N GLN A 431 -18.10 -1.84 27.99
CA GLN A 431 -18.91 -1.49 26.83
C GLN A 431 -20.05 -0.53 27.17
N ALA A 432 -20.63 -0.64 28.37
CA ALA A 432 -21.64 0.30 28.86
C ALA A 432 -21.03 1.69 29.10
N THR A 433 -19.83 1.77 29.68
CA THR A 433 -19.11 3.04 29.86
C THR A 433 -18.77 3.72 28.54
N GLU A 434 -18.29 2.97 27.54
CA GLU A 434 -18.00 3.54 26.22
C GLU A 434 -19.26 4.04 25.51
N LEU A 435 -20.37 3.30 25.58
CA LEU A 435 -21.65 3.76 25.04
C LEU A 435 -22.08 5.08 25.68
N GLN A 436 -21.96 5.20 27.00
CA GLN A 436 -22.32 6.41 27.71
C GLN A 436 -21.42 7.59 27.31
N ARG A 437 -20.11 7.36 27.16
CA ARG A 437 -19.16 8.38 26.67
C ARG A 437 -19.52 8.86 25.26
N LYS A 438 -19.88 7.93 24.36
CA LYS A 438 -20.35 8.27 23.00
C LYS A 438 -21.64 9.09 23.02
N ARG A 439 -22.61 8.73 23.88
CA ARG A 439 -23.84 9.53 24.08
C ARG A 439 -23.54 10.94 24.57
N THR A 440 -22.68 11.11 25.57
CA THR A 440 -22.30 12.44 26.06
C THR A 440 -21.64 13.28 24.97
N LEU A 441 -20.73 12.69 24.19
CA LEU A 441 -20.11 13.39 23.07
C LEU A 441 -21.14 13.79 22.00
N LEU A 442 -22.04 12.87 21.63
CA LEU A 442 -23.10 13.12 20.66
C LEU A 442 -24.03 14.26 21.12
N LEU A 443 -24.42 14.26 22.40
CA LEU A 443 -25.27 15.31 22.96
C LEU A 443 -24.61 16.69 22.85
N ASN A 444 -23.31 16.79 23.18
CA ASN A 444 -22.56 18.04 23.04
C ASN A 444 -22.48 18.50 21.58
N THR A 445 -22.26 17.56 20.65
CA THR A 445 -22.23 17.88 19.21
C THR A 445 -23.59 18.35 18.70
N ILE A 446 -24.70 17.72 19.13
CA ILE A 446 -26.06 18.16 18.80
C ILE A 446 -26.34 19.56 19.34
N SER A 447 -25.92 19.86 20.57
CA SER A 447 -26.10 21.20 21.15
C SER A 447 -25.39 22.26 20.32
N ARG A 448 -24.11 22.07 19.98
CA ARG A 448 -23.36 23.00 19.13
C ARG A 448 -24.00 23.16 17.74
N PHE A 449 -24.44 22.06 17.15
CA PHE A 449 -25.13 22.08 15.86
C PHE A 449 -26.40 22.94 15.90
N ARG A 450 -27.17 22.89 16.99
CA ARG A 450 -28.38 23.71 17.14
C ARG A 450 -28.08 25.19 17.35
N ASP A 451 -27.01 25.52 18.04
CA ASP A 451 -26.56 26.91 18.18
C ASP A 451 -26.20 27.50 16.80
N GLU A 452 -25.54 26.71 15.95
CA GLU A 452 -25.20 27.10 14.57
C GLU A 452 -26.42 27.08 13.64
N GLN A 453 -27.39 26.20 13.88
CA GLN A 453 -28.59 26.03 13.06
C GLN A 453 -29.40 27.33 12.95
N ALA A 454 -29.43 28.16 14.00
CA ALA A 454 -30.12 29.46 13.97
C ALA A 454 -29.56 30.41 12.90
N ASN A 455 -28.28 30.28 12.52
CA ASN A 455 -27.65 31.13 11.51
C ASN A 455 -28.04 30.73 10.07
N PHE A 456 -28.24 29.43 9.82
CA PHE A 456 -28.58 28.89 8.50
C PHE A 456 -30.09 28.66 8.32
N MET A 457 -30.82 28.54 9.42
CA MET A 457 -32.26 28.29 9.46
C MET A 457 -32.92 29.28 10.44
N PRO A 458 -32.93 30.59 10.18
CA PRO A 458 -33.38 31.60 11.14
C PRO A 458 -34.81 31.43 11.65
N GLY A 459 -35.71 30.83 10.85
CA GLY A 459 -37.08 30.54 11.28
C GLY A 459 -37.24 29.31 12.19
N ILE A 460 -36.16 28.57 12.45
CA ILE A 460 -36.23 27.27 13.13
C ILE A 460 -36.63 27.39 14.60
N THR A 461 -36.15 28.42 15.30
CA THR A 461 -36.38 28.62 16.73
C THR A 461 -37.87 28.81 17.02
N GLY A 462 -38.56 29.58 16.18
CA GLY A 462 -40.02 29.75 16.25
C GLY A 462 -40.77 28.47 15.92
N TRP A 463 -40.32 27.72 14.91
CA TRP A 463 -40.95 26.45 14.52
C TRP A 463 -40.77 25.33 15.55
N MET A 464 -39.67 25.36 16.31
CA MET A 464 -39.38 24.39 17.37
C MET A 464 -40.06 24.72 18.71
N ALA A 465 -40.49 25.97 18.93
CA ALA A 465 -41.10 26.41 20.19
C ALA A 465 -42.38 25.63 20.55
N ASP A 466 -43.16 25.22 19.54
CA ASP A 466 -44.42 24.49 19.73
C ASP A 466 -44.25 22.96 19.82
N ARG A 467 -43.00 22.45 19.87
CA ARG A 467 -42.69 21.02 19.83
C ARG A 467 -42.13 20.51 21.16
N PRO A 468 -42.29 19.20 21.47
CA PRO A 468 -41.79 18.62 22.71
C PRO A 468 -40.26 18.79 22.83
N SER A 469 -39.80 19.11 24.04
CA SER A 469 -38.36 19.13 24.35
C SER A 469 -37.73 17.75 24.13
N ASP A 470 -36.49 17.73 23.65
CA ASP A 470 -35.77 16.49 23.41
C ASP A 470 -35.49 15.71 24.69
N ASN A 471 -35.47 14.39 24.55
CA ASN A 471 -34.96 13.51 25.58
C ASN A 471 -33.42 13.44 25.55
N LYS A 472 -32.76 14.28 26.35
CA LYS A 472 -31.29 14.34 26.46
C LYS A 472 -30.65 13.04 26.99
N SER A 473 -31.42 12.12 27.59
CA SER A 473 -30.89 10.83 28.07
C SER A 473 -30.60 9.83 26.95
N LYS A 474 -31.22 10.03 25.77
CA LYS A 474 -31.04 9.22 24.56
C LYS A 474 -30.77 10.13 23.37
N PRO A 475 -29.56 10.71 23.28
CA PRO A 475 -29.22 11.65 22.20
C PRO A 475 -29.34 11.02 20.80
N GLU A 476 -29.26 9.69 20.70
CA GLU A 476 -29.47 8.96 19.46
C GLU A 476 -30.93 8.95 18.95
N ASP A 477 -31.91 9.33 19.78
CA ASP A 477 -33.33 9.42 19.41
C ASP A 477 -33.77 10.87 19.13
N ILE A 478 -32.87 11.85 19.31
CA ILE A 478 -33.15 13.27 19.06
C ILE A 478 -33.34 13.49 17.56
N LYS A 479 -34.46 14.08 17.15
CA LYS A 479 -34.69 14.39 15.74
C LYS A 479 -33.90 15.65 15.34
N LEU A 480 -32.95 15.49 14.44
CA LEU A 480 -32.29 16.61 13.77
C LEU A 480 -33.22 17.17 12.70
N VAL A 481 -33.43 18.48 12.70
CA VAL A 481 -34.33 19.14 11.75
C VAL A 481 -33.49 19.76 10.64
N LEU A 482 -33.08 18.95 9.67
CA LEU A 482 -32.47 19.46 8.43
C LEU A 482 -33.55 20.00 7.48
N PRO A 483 -33.21 20.83 6.48
CA PRO A 483 -34.18 21.36 5.52
C PRO A 483 -35.14 20.29 4.95
N SER A 484 -34.65 19.09 4.64
CA SER A 484 -35.44 17.96 4.13
C SER A 484 -36.56 17.49 5.07
N PHE A 485 -36.44 17.70 6.38
CA PHE A 485 -37.49 17.37 7.37
C PHE A 485 -38.65 18.36 7.37
N LEU A 486 -38.46 19.55 6.80
CA LEU A 486 -39.49 20.58 6.74
C LEU A 486 -40.35 20.40 5.48
N PRO A 487 -41.68 20.56 5.59
CA PRO A 487 -42.57 20.67 4.43
C PRO A 487 -42.11 21.79 3.47
N PRO A 488 -42.32 21.66 2.14
CA PRO A 488 -41.77 22.59 1.15
C PRO A 488 -42.17 24.06 1.38
N ASP A 489 -43.41 24.30 1.79
CA ASP A 489 -43.99 25.61 2.12
C ASP A 489 -43.32 26.25 3.34
N VAL A 490 -42.98 25.45 4.35
CA VAL A 490 -42.31 25.90 5.58
C VAL A 490 -40.80 26.08 5.35
N ARG A 491 -40.19 25.22 4.53
CA ARG A 491 -38.76 25.20 4.25
C ARG A 491 -38.26 26.53 3.68
N ALA A 492 -39.02 27.13 2.76
CA ALA A 492 -38.67 28.40 2.14
C ALA A 492 -38.72 29.59 3.11
N ALA A 493 -39.56 29.52 4.15
CA ALA A 493 -39.66 30.55 5.17
C ALA A 493 -38.61 30.40 6.28
N ILE A 494 -38.12 29.18 6.52
CA ILE A 494 -37.19 28.87 7.61
C ILE A 494 -35.72 28.93 7.19
N CYS A 495 -35.38 28.45 5.99
CA CYS A 495 -33.99 28.27 5.56
C CYS A 495 -33.46 29.48 4.79
N ILE A 496 -32.15 29.75 4.88
CA ILE A 496 -31.49 30.66 3.96
C ILE A 496 -31.53 30.13 2.52
N ALA A 497 -31.42 31.03 1.54
CA ALA A 497 -31.41 30.68 0.12
C ALA A 497 -30.28 29.68 -0.21
N GLY A 498 -30.59 28.66 -1.00
CA GLY A 498 -29.62 27.66 -1.46
C GLY A 498 -29.35 26.50 -0.49
N LEU A 499 -29.65 26.64 0.81
CA LEU A 499 -29.40 25.59 1.80
C LEU A 499 -30.09 24.24 1.49
N PRO A 500 -31.38 24.20 1.06
CA PRO A 500 -32.02 22.95 0.65
C PRO A 500 -31.32 22.26 -0.52
N LYS A 501 -30.77 23.04 -1.46
CA LYS A 501 -30.08 22.51 -2.64
C LYS A 501 -28.73 21.88 -2.27
N GLU A 502 -28.03 22.45 -1.29
CA GLU A 502 -26.81 21.84 -0.75
C GLU A 502 -27.12 20.52 -0.04
N GLU A 503 -28.22 20.45 0.72
CA GLU A 503 -28.65 19.18 1.31
C GLU A 503 -29.01 18.15 0.26
N ASP A 504 -29.77 18.51 -0.77
CA ASP A 504 -30.13 17.59 -1.86
C ASP A 504 -28.87 17.00 -2.53
N CYS A 505 -27.85 17.84 -2.78
CA CYS A 505 -26.58 17.39 -3.36
C CYS A 505 -25.85 16.37 -2.45
N LEU A 506 -25.76 16.66 -1.15
CA LEU A 506 -25.12 15.77 -0.17
C LEU A 506 -25.90 14.46 0.02
N ARG A 507 -27.24 14.53 0.12
CA ARG A 507 -28.12 13.35 0.26
C ARG A 507 -28.05 12.47 -0.99
N GLN A 508 -27.99 13.07 -2.17
CA GLN A 508 -27.85 12.32 -3.41
C GLN A 508 -26.48 11.61 -3.49
N ALA A 509 -25.40 12.28 -3.08
CA ALA A 509 -24.07 11.67 -2.96
C ALA A 509 -24.05 10.50 -1.97
N GLN A 510 -24.72 10.64 -0.81
CA GLN A 510 -24.91 9.55 0.16
C GLN A 510 -25.68 8.38 -0.44
N ALA A 511 -26.78 8.64 -1.16
CA ALA A 511 -27.60 7.60 -1.78
C ALA A 511 -26.84 6.83 -2.87
N VAL A 512 -26.09 7.52 -3.71
CA VAL A 512 -25.21 6.91 -4.73
C VAL A 512 -24.13 6.04 -4.07
N GLY A 513 -23.47 6.56 -3.04
CA GLY A 513 -22.47 5.81 -2.27
C GLY A 513 -23.06 4.55 -1.60
N GLY A 514 -24.23 4.69 -0.96
CA GLY A 514 -24.97 3.60 -0.34
C GLY A 514 -25.40 2.53 -1.35
N LEU A 515 -25.92 2.93 -2.51
CA LEU A 515 -26.31 2.01 -3.58
C LEU A 515 -25.09 1.25 -4.13
N ARG A 516 -23.96 1.94 -4.32
CA ARG A 516 -22.70 1.33 -4.77
C ARG A 516 -22.22 0.28 -3.76
N GLU A 517 -22.26 0.61 -2.47
CA GLU A 517 -21.88 -0.32 -1.41
C GLU A 517 -22.83 -1.53 -1.35
N LEU A 518 -24.14 -1.30 -1.43
CA LEU A 518 -25.14 -2.37 -1.46
C LEU A 518 -24.91 -3.31 -2.65
N ARG A 519 -24.71 -2.77 -3.86
CA ARG A 519 -24.39 -3.57 -5.07
C ARG A 519 -23.12 -4.40 -4.85
N ARG A 520 -22.07 -3.81 -4.25
CA ARG A 520 -20.82 -4.51 -3.92
C ARG A 520 -21.03 -5.65 -2.92
N GLN A 521 -21.77 -5.40 -1.83
CA GLN A 521 -22.09 -6.39 -0.81
C GLN A 521 -22.94 -7.53 -1.39
N LEU A 522 -23.95 -7.21 -2.20
CA LEU A 522 -24.79 -8.21 -2.87
C LEU A 522 -23.98 -9.07 -3.84
N ARG A 523 -23.13 -8.47 -4.68
CA ARG A 523 -22.22 -9.21 -5.59
C ARG A 523 -21.29 -10.13 -4.80
N THR A 524 -20.68 -9.63 -3.74
CA THR A 524 -19.81 -10.40 -2.84
C THR A 524 -20.56 -11.55 -2.18
N ARG A 525 -21.79 -11.31 -1.70
CA ARG A 525 -22.65 -12.32 -1.09
C ARG A 525 -23.04 -13.41 -2.09
N THR A 526 -23.47 -13.03 -3.29
CA THR A 526 -23.84 -13.96 -4.35
C THR A 526 -22.64 -14.81 -4.77
N PHE A 527 -21.46 -14.19 -4.94
CA PHE A 527 -20.21 -14.90 -5.23
C PHE A 527 -19.86 -15.90 -4.12
N ALA A 528 -19.83 -15.45 -2.86
CA ALA A 528 -19.54 -16.30 -1.71
C ALA A 528 -20.55 -17.45 -1.56
N HIS A 529 -21.84 -17.20 -1.78
CA HIS A 529 -22.89 -18.21 -1.75
C HIS A 529 -22.72 -19.24 -2.89
N THR A 530 -22.39 -18.78 -4.09
CA THR A 530 -22.19 -19.64 -5.26
C THR A 530 -20.95 -20.51 -5.11
N LEU A 531 -19.86 -19.93 -4.59
CA LEU A 531 -18.63 -20.64 -4.24
C LEU A 531 -18.90 -21.71 -3.17
N LYS A 532 -19.67 -21.36 -2.13
CA LYS A 532 -20.12 -22.30 -1.08
C LYS A 532 -20.90 -23.47 -1.66
N ARG A 533 -21.87 -23.22 -2.53
CA ARG A 533 -22.70 -24.28 -3.15
C ARG A 533 -21.89 -25.23 -4.03
N ARG A 534 -20.82 -24.75 -4.66
CA ARG A 534 -19.98 -25.54 -5.58
C ARG A 534 -18.83 -26.29 -4.92
N HIS A 535 -18.29 -25.82 -3.79
CA HIS A 535 -16.99 -26.30 -3.28
C HIS A 535 -16.98 -26.80 -1.83
N THR A 536 -18.10 -26.77 -1.11
CA THR A 536 -18.12 -27.19 0.31
C THR A 536 -18.57 -28.65 0.44
N ALA A 537 -17.62 -29.59 0.46
CA ALA A 537 -17.88 -31.04 0.56
C ALA A 537 -17.90 -31.59 2.00
N SER A 538 -17.51 -30.81 3.02
CA SER A 538 -17.45 -31.28 4.42
C SER A 538 -18.02 -30.31 5.44
N GLN A 539 -18.56 -30.83 6.56
CA GLN A 539 -19.13 -30.05 7.67
C GLN A 539 -18.13 -29.04 8.28
N ALA A 540 -16.84 -29.37 8.37
CA ALA A 540 -15.84 -28.45 8.93
C ALA A 540 -15.57 -27.22 8.04
N MET A 541 -15.63 -27.39 6.71
CA MET A 541 -15.57 -26.26 5.78
C MET A 541 -16.88 -25.46 5.76
N TYR A 542 -18.01 -26.14 6.00
CA TYR A 542 -19.31 -25.49 6.17
C TYR A 542 -19.29 -24.48 7.32
N THR A 543 -18.80 -24.87 8.51
CA THR A 543 -18.75 -23.98 9.68
C THR A 543 -17.79 -22.80 9.50
N LYS A 544 -16.63 -22.99 8.86
CA LYS A 544 -15.68 -21.91 8.55
C LYS A 544 -16.21 -20.94 7.49
N SER A 545 -16.86 -21.45 6.43
CA SER A 545 -17.51 -20.61 5.41
C SER A 545 -18.68 -19.81 6.00
N GLN A 546 -19.40 -20.40 6.95
CA GLN A 546 -20.50 -19.75 7.67
C GLN A 546 -20.01 -18.67 8.62
N ALA A 547 -18.87 -18.86 9.29
CA ALA A 547 -18.23 -17.82 10.10
C ALA A 547 -17.71 -16.64 9.25
N LEU A 548 -17.16 -16.89 8.07
CA LEU A 548 -16.75 -15.83 7.12
C LEU A 548 -17.94 -15.05 6.56
N GLN A 549 -19.04 -15.75 6.27
CA GLN A 549 -20.32 -15.09 5.98
C GLN A 549 -20.72 -14.25 7.19
N ILE A 550 -20.84 -14.81 8.41
CA ILE A 550 -21.32 -14.11 9.62
C ILE A 550 -20.45 -12.91 10.01
N GLY A 551 -19.14 -12.99 9.79
CA GLY A 551 -18.22 -11.87 9.94
C GLY A 551 -18.50 -10.71 8.97
N SER A 552 -18.88 -11.01 7.73
CA SER A 552 -19.36 -9.98 6.79
C SER A 552 -20.78 -9.50 7.12
N TRP A 553 -21.59 -10.29 7.82
CA TRP A 553 -22.94 -9.94 8.27
C TRP A 553 -22.97 -9.02 9.51
N LEU A 554 -21.84 -8.75 10.17
CA LEU A 554 -21.78 -7.87 11.36
C LEU A 554 -21.65 -6.38 11.02
N CYS A 555 -21.54 -6.01 9.74
CA CYS A 555 -21.79 -4.64 9.27
C CYS A 555 -23.30 -4.46 8.99
N ARG A 556 -24.13 -4.48 10.04
CA ARG A 556 -25.60 -4.28 9.95
C ARG A 556 -26.02 -2.82 9.74
N SER A 557 -25.08 -1.90 9.55
CA SER A 557 -25.31 -0.46 9.45
C SER A 557 -25.70 0.06 8.06
N CYS A 558 -25.96 -0.79 7.06
CA CYS A 558 -26.26 -0.32 5.70
C CYS A 558 -27.54 -0.91 5.06
N ILE A 559 -28.43 -1.58 5.80
CA ILE A 559 -29.64 -2.22 5.24
C ILE A 559 -30.96 -1.60 5.77
N SER A 560 -30.90 -0.60 6.65
CA SER A 560 -32.06 0.21 7.07
C SER A 560 -32.55 1.20 6.00
N THR A 561 -31.79 1.42 4.93
CA THR A 561 -31.91 2.60 4.05
C THR A 561 -32.80 2.45 2.81
N THR A 562 -33.75 1.49 2.70
CA THR A 562 -34.52 1.45 1.42
C THR A 562 -35.99 1.09 1.40
N PHE A 563 -36.64 0.61 2.47
CA PHE A 563 -38.11 0.52 2.45
C PHE A 563 -38.69 0.74 3.84
N GLY A 564 -39.21 1.95 4.03
CA GLY A 564 -40.01 2.40 5.16
C GLY A 564 -40.95 3.49 4.68
N ALA A 565 -41.91 3.10 3.84
CA ALA A 565 -43.18 3.77 3.62
C ALA A 565 -44.26 2.69 3.74
#